data_AF-A0A5K1D0M1-F1
#
_entry.id   AF-A0A5K1D0M1-F1
#
_cell.length_a   1.000
_cell.length_b   1.000
_cell.length_c   1.000
_cell.angle_alpha   90.00
_cell.angle_beta   90.00
_cell.angle_gamma   90.00
#
_symmetry.space_group_name_H-M   'P 1'
#
loop_
_entity.id
_entity.type
_entity.pdbx_description
1 polymer ?
#
loop_
_entity_poly.entity_id
_entity_poly.type
_entity_poly.pdbx_seq_one_letter_code
_entity_poly.pdbx_strand_id
1 'polypeptide(L)'
;AWGVDLVKESAATNASINYTEFLLATAAGKVEGGKVPTKIATPFEKTKIAAYTVSAIAPCMRLRAFLGRELQRVLDHDDNDHPYQKWVENYASESFE
;
A
#
# COMPACT_ATOMS: atom_id res chain seq x y z
N ALA A 1 -15.70 14.99 -11.72
CA ALA A 1 -14.58 14.12 -12.16
C ALA A 1 -13.38 14.97 -12.54
N TRP A 2 -12.16 14.55 -12.22
CA TRP A 2 -10.94 15.38 -12.24
C TRP A 2 -10.34 15.67 -13.63
N GLY A 3 -11.00 15.26 -14.72
CA GLY A 3 -10.53 15.54 -16.09
C GLY A 3 -9.18 14.92 -16.47
N VAL A 4 -8.75 13.88 -15.77
CA VAL A 4 -7.44 13.23 -15.95
C VAL A 4 -7.48 12.26 -17.13
N ASP A 5 -6.50 12.38 -18.04
CA ASP A 5 -6.25 11.43 -19.12
C ASP A 5 -5.44 10.24 -18.59
N LEU A 6 -6.06 9.06 -18.53
CA LEU A 6 -5.44 7.82 -18.05
C LEU A 6 -4.46 7.20 -19.04
N VAL A 7 -4.48 7.63 -20.31
CA VAL A 7 -3.58 7.13 -21.37
C VAL A 7 -2.25 7.88 -21.32
N LYS A 8 -2.23 9.08 -20.74
CA LYS A 8 -1.02 9.88 -20.58
C LYS A 8 -0.26 9.46 -19.33
N GLU A 9 0.72 8.58 -19.52
CA GLU A 9 1.60 8.13 -18.44
C GLU A 9 2.43 9.28 -17.87
N SER A 10 2.38 9.46 -16.55
CA SER A 10 3.24 10.39 -15.81
C SER A 10 4.44 9.65 -15.24
N ALA A 11 5.64 10.22 -15.36
CA ALA A 11 6.83 9.65 -14.73
C ALA A 11 6.64 9.50 -13.21
N ALA A 12 6.93 8.31 -12.69
CA ALA A 12 6.89 8.04 -11.26
C ALA A 12 7.93 8.89 -10.53
N THR A 13 7.60 9.35 -9.32
CA THR A 13 8.58 10.03 -8.47
C THR A 13 9.60 9.04 -7.92
N ASN A 14 10.79 9.53 -7.53
CA ASN A 14 11.80 8.70 -6.87
C ASN A 14 11.26 7.99 -5.63
N ALA A 15 10.34 8.62 -4.88
CA ALA A 15 9.70 7.99 -3.72
C ALA A 15 8.86 6.78 -4.12
N SER A 16 8.06 6.90 -5.19
CA SER A 16 7.25 5.79 -5.72
C SER A 16 8.12 4.64 -6.24
N ILE A 17 9.23 4.97 -6.92
CA ILE A 17 10.20 3.98 -7.42
C ILE A 17 10.81 3.23 -6.25
N ASN A 18 11.40 3.94 -5.28
CA ASN A 18 12.08 3.34 -4.13
C ASN A 18 11.12 2.47 -3.28
N TYR A 19 9.87 2.92 -3.09
CA TYR A 19 8.87 2.14 -2.36
C TYR A 19 8.52 0.83 -3.10
N THR A 20 8.35 0.90 -4.42
CA THR A 20 8.04 -0.28 -5.24
C THR A 20 9.21 -1.25 -5.27
N GLU A 21 10.44 -0.76 -5.42
CA GLU A 21 11.66 -1.56 -5.37
C GLU A 21 11.82 -2.27 -4.02
N PHE A 22 11.57 -1.57 -2.91
CA PHE A 22 11.60 -2.16 -1.58
C PHE A 22 10.60 -3.31 -1.41
N LEU A 23 9.34 -3.11 -1.84
CA LEU A 23 8.32 -4.15 -1.77
C LEU A 23 8.65 -5.36 -2.64
N LEU A 24 9.11 -5.13 -3.87
CA LEU A 24 9.52 -6.20 -4.79
C LEU A 24 10.74 -6.96 -4.28
N ALA A 25 11.73 -6.26 -3.71
CA ALA A 25 12.90 -6.87 -3.10
C ALA A 25 12.50 -7.73 -1.88
N THR A 26 11.59 -7.24 -1.05
CA THR A 26 11.07 -7.97 0.12
C THR A 26 10.32 -9.23 -0.30
N ALA A 27 9.43 -9.12 -1.29
CA ALA A 27 8.68 -10.27 -1.84
C ALA A 27 9.60 -11.30 -2.53
N ALA A 28 10.72 -10.85 -3.10
CA ALA A 28 11.76 -11.72 -3.65
C ALA A 28 12.70 -12.32 -2.57
N GLY A 29 12.50 -12.01 -1.29
CA GLY A 29 13.31 -12.50 -0.18
C GLY A 29 14.67 -11.82 -0.03
N LYS A 30 14.90 -10.68 -0.68
CA LYS A 30 16.14 -9.88 -0.60
C LYS A 30 16.12 -8.92 0.60
N VAL A 31 15.87 -9.45 1.79
CA VAL A 31 15.87 -8.69 3.05
C VAL A 31 17.27 -8.74 3.68
N GLU A 32 17.83 -7.58 4.01
CA GLU A 32 19.16 -7.47 4.62
C GLU A 32 19.24 -8.23 5.96
N GLY A 33 20.34 -8.94 6.19
CA GLY A 33 20.63 -9.68 7.44
C GLY A 33 20.42 -11.20 7.37
N GLY A 34 19.91 -11.76 6.27
CA GLY A 34 19.85 -13.20 6.04
C GLY A 34 20.84 -13.63 4.95
N LYS A 35 21.66 -14.66 5.20
CA LYS A 35 22.30 -15.41 4.10
C LYS A 35 21.18 -15.96 3.22
N VAL A 36 20.92 -15.32 2.09
CA VAL A 36 19.91 -15.77 1.13
C VAL A 36 20.47 -17.04 0.47
N PRO A 37 19.87 -18.22 0.65
CA PRO A 37 20.12 -19.30 -0.28
C PRO A 37 19.53 -18.84 -1.61
N THR A 38 20.33 -18.91 -2.67
CA THR A 38 19.98 -18.56 -4.06
C THR A 38 18.75 -19.33 -4.59
N LYS A 39 18.18 -20.22 -3.77
CA LYS A 39 17.03 -21.06 -4.01
C LYS A 39 16.15 -21.03 -2.75
N ILE A 40 14.90 -20.60 -2.88
CA ILE A 40 13.86 -20.82 -1.87
C ILE A 40 13.65 -22.34 -1.80
N ALA A 41 14.39 -23.01 -0.93
CA ALA A 41 14.54 -24.46 -0.96
C ALA A 41 13.51 -25.13 -0.04
N THR A 42 13.07 -24.45 1.02
CA THR A 42 12.24 -25.07 2.06
C THR A 42 10.90 -24.36 2.27
N PRO A 43 9.84 -25.07 2.71
CA PRO A 43 8.58 -24.46 3.13
C PRO A 43 8.76 -23.37 4.21
N PHE A 44 9.73 -23.54 5.11
CA PHE A 44 10.03 -22.57 6.17
C PHE A 44 10.51 -21.22 5.62
N GLU A 45 11.41 -21.23 4.62
CA GLU A 45 11.86 -20.01 3.95
C GLU A 45 10.73 -19.28 3.24
N LYS A 46 9.80 -20.04 2.62
CA LYS A 46 8.59 -19.48 2.00
C LYS A 46 7.73 -18.75 3.02
N THR A 47 7.48 -19.37 4.19
CA THR A 47 6.71 -18.75 5.26
C THR A 47 7.36 -17.47 5.77
N LYS A 48 8.69 -17.46 5.92
CA LYS A 48 9.44 -16.27 6.34
C LYS A 48 9.30 -15.11 5.34
N ILE A 49 9.44 -15.38 4.05
CA ILE A 49 9.26 -14.37 2.99
C ILE A 49 7.83 -13.84 2.98
N ALA A 50 6.83 -14.72 3.12
CA ALA A 50 5.43 -14.31 3.20
C ALA A 50 5.18 -13.39 4.41
N ALA A 51 5.70 -13.75 5.59
CA ALA A 51 5.59 -12.93 6.80
C ALA A 51 6.24 -11.55 6.62
N TYR A 52 7.43 -11.47 6.01
CA TYR A 52 8.07 -10.19 5.71
C TYR A 52 7.31 -9.36 4.70
N THR A 53 6.78 -9.98 3.64
CA THR A 53 5.97 -9.28 2.64
C THR A 53 4.73 -8.66 3.29
N VAL A 54 3.98 -9.43 4.09
CA VAL A 54 2.81 -8.93 4.82
C VAL A 54 3.20 -7.82 5.80
N SER A 55 4.32 -7.99 6.51
CA SER A 55 4.82 -6.97 7.44
C SER A 55 5.25 -5.68 6.74
N ALA A 56 5.76 -5.75 5.51
CA ALA A 56 6.19 -4.60 4.72
C ALA A 56 5.00 -3.81 4.15
N ILE A 57 3.90 -4.47 3.79
CA ILE A 57 2.68 -3.80 3.31
C ILE A 57 1.79 -3.28 4.44
N ALA A 58 1.86 -3.87 5.64
CA ALA A 58 0.99 -3.52 6.76
C ALA A 58 0.99 -2.02 7.15
N PRO A 59 2.13 -1.29 7.18
CA PRO A 59 2.13 0.13 7.52
C PRO A 59 1.32 0.97 6.54
N CYS A 60 1.37 0.66 5.25
CA CYS A 60 0.68 1.46 4.23
C CYS A 60 -0.84 1.22 4.24
N MET A 61 -1.29 0.03 4.63
CA MET A 61 -2.71 -0.29 4.81
C MET A 61 -3.23 0.43 6.07
N ARG A 62 -2.54 0.26 7.20
CA ARG A 62 -2.87 0.90 8.49
C ARG A 62 -2.92 2.40 8.42
N LEU A 63 -1.95 3.01 7.75
CA LEU A 63 -1.93 4.45 7.58
C LEU A 63 -3.13 4.94 6.77
N ARG A 64 -3.49 4.27 5.66
CA ARG A 64 -4.64 4.66 4.84
C ARG A 64 -5.95 4.51 5.60
N ALA A 65 -6.11 3.42 6.35
CA ALA A 65 -7.31 3.19 7.15
C ALA A 65 -7.45 4.23 8.28
N PHE A 66 -6.35 4.51 8.99
CA PHE A 66 -6.31 5.56 10.00
C PHE A 66 -6.69 6.92 9.39
N LEU A 67 -6.02 7.32 8.31
CA LEU A 67 -6.30 8.60 7.63
C LEU A 67 -7.73 8.67 7.10
N GLY A 68 -8.28 7.58 6.55
CA GLY A 68 -9.67 7.50 6.11
C GLY A 68 -10.64 7.82 7.24
N ARG A 69 -10.45 7.20 8.42
CA ARG A 69 -11.29 7.46 9.61
C ARG A 69 -11.12 8.87 10.15
N GLU A 70 -9.91 9.42 10.18
CA GLU A 70 -9.69 10.80 10.63
C GLU A 70 -10.30 11.82 9.65
N LEU A 71 -10.13 11.60 8.34
CA LEU A 71 -10.69 12.47 7.31
C LEU A 71 -12.22 12.42 7.29
N GLN A 72 -12.83 11.27 7.55
CA GLN A 72 -14.28 11.13 7.65
C GLN A 72 -14.88 12.05 8.73
N ARG A 73 -14.16 12.29 9.83
CA ARG A 73 -14.65 13.15 10.93
C ARG A 73 -14.65 14.64 10.59
N VAL A 74 -13.83 15.05 9.62
CA VAL A 74 -13.66 16.46 9.24
C VAL A 74 -14.25 16.76 7.86
N LEU A 75 -14.67 15.73 7.12
CA LEU A 75 -15.33 15.90 5.85
C LEU A 75 -16.73 16.45 6.08
N ASP A 76 -17.02 17.60 5.48
CA ASP A 76 -18.37 18.17 5.51
C ASP A 76 -19.30 17.29 4.68
N HIS A 77 -20.32 16.74 5.34
CA HIS A 77 -21.29 15.84 4.72
C HIS A 77 -22.48 16.58 4.09
N ASP A 78 -22.58 17.91 4.26
CA ASP A 78 -23.65 18.70 3.66
C ASP A 78 -23.49 18.82 2.13
N ASP A 79 -22.28 18.58 1.60
CA ASP A 79 -21.99 18.56 0.17
C ASP A 79 -21.93 17.11 -0.36
N ASN A 80 -23.08 16.57 -0.74
CA ASN A 80 -23.25 15.19 -1.26
C ASN A 80 -22.45 14.87 -2.55
N ASP A 81 -21.67 15.82 -3.08
CA ASP A 81 -20.83 15.66 -4.27
C ASP A 81 -19.34 15.99 -3.99
N HIS A 82 -18.90 15.87 -2.73
CA HIS A 82 -17.49 16.12 -2.40
C HIS A 82 -16.58 15.14 -3.17
N PRO A 83 -15.60 15.61 -3.95
CA PRO A 83 -14.88 14.78 -4.92
C PRO A 83 -14.00 13.68 -4.30
N TYR A 84 -13.78 13.74 -2.99
CA TYR A 84 -13.02 12.75 -2.21
C TYR A 84 -13.90 11.81 -1.37
N GLN A 85 -15.21 12.03 -1.30
CA GLN A 85 -16.12 11.30 -0.41
C GLN A 85 -15.96 9.78 -0.56
N LYS A 86 -16.06 9.28 -1.80
CA LYS A 86 -15.92 7.85 -2.10
C LYS A 86 -14.57 7.26 -1.67
N TRP A 87 -13.48 8.03 -1.78
CA TRP A 87 -12.15 7.57 -1.37
C TRP A 87 -12.04 7.49 0.16
N VAL A 88 -12.56 8.51 0.86
CA VAL A 88 -12.57 8.55 2.33
C VAL A 88 -13.41 7.40 2.88
N GLU A 89 -14.63 7.20 2.35
CA GLU A 89 -15.52 6.10 2.74
C GLU A 89 -14.87 4.72 2.50
N ASN A 90 -14.21 4.52 1.35
CA ASN A 90 -13.52 3.26 1.06
C ASN A 90 -12.42 2.96 2.08
N TYR A 91 -11.58 3.94 2.40
CA TYR A 91 -10.50 3.75 3.37
C TYR A 91 -10.97 3.68 4.83
N ALA A 92 -12.10 4.32 5.16
CA ALA A 92 -12.68 4.27 6.50
C ALA A 92 -13.47 2.96 6.76
N SER A 93 -13.83 2.21 5.71
CA SER A 93 -14.63 0.99 5.83
C SER A 93 -13.94 -0.10 6.66
N GLU A 94 -14.74 -0.88 7.40
CA GLU A 94 -14.24 -2.04 8.17
C GLU A 94 -13.65 -3.14 7.28
N SER A 95 -14.02 -3.19 6.01
CA SER A 95 -13.53 -4.20 5.05
C SER A 95 -12.17 -3.88 4.44
N PHE A 96 -11.60 -2.69 4.68
CA PHE A 96 -10.41 -2.23 3.96
C PHE A 96 -9.10 -2.90 4.42
N GLU A 97 -8.91 -3.12 5.72
CA GLU A 97 -7.68 -3.69 6.28
C GLU A 97 -7.90 -4.76 7.35
#